data_AF-A0A328NTF2-F1
#
_entry.id   AF-A0A328NTF2-F1
#
_cell.length_a   1.000
_cell.length_b   1.000
_cell.length_c   1.000
_cell.angle_alpha   90.00
_cell.angle_beta   90.00
_cell.angle_gamma   90.00
#
_symmetry.space_group_name_H-M   'P 1'
#
loop_
_entity.id
_entity.type
_entity.pdbx_description
1 polymer ?
#
loop_
_entity_poly.entity_id
_entity_poly.type
_entity_poly.pdbx_seq_one_letter_code
_entity_poly.pdbx_strand_id
1 'polypeptide(L)' 'MQSLCGYWAEAYDWRAVEARLNAVPQYLVNVNGLTIHVLHARSPHPGAMPQLLTHGWPGSVLELVDLIMPLRLVR' A
#
# COMPACT_ATOMS: atom_id res chain seq x y z
N MET A 1 -19.79 15.53 -12.39
CA MET A 1 -18.51 15.35 -13.13
C MET A 1 -17.63 16.59 -13.01
N GLN A 2 -18.11 17.77 -13.44
CA GLN A 2 -17.33 19.03 -13.43
C GLN A 2 -16.70 19.35 -12.06
N SER A 3 -17.45 19.17 -10.96
CA SER A 3 -16.94 19.38 -9.59
C SER A 3 -15.82 18.41 -9.20
N LEU A 4 -15.94 17.13 -9.55
CA LEU A 4 -14.91 16.12 -9.28
C LEU A 4 -13.64 16.42 -10.06
N CYS A 5 -13.77 16.78 -11.34
CA CYS A 5 -12.64 17.18 -12.17
C CYS A 5 -11.93 18.43 -11.61
N GLY A 6 -12.69 19.44 -11.18
CA GLY A 6 -12.14 20.64 -10.54
C GLY A 6 -11.37 20.30 -9.26
N TYR A 7 -11.96 19.47 -8.38
CA TYR A 7 -11.27 19.04 -7.16
C TYR A 7 -9.97 18.27 -7.47
N TRP A 8 -9.99 17.32 -8.42
CA TRP A 8 -8.79 16.59 -8.81
C TRP A 8 -7.69 17.47 -9.40
N ALA A 9 -8.06 18.49 -10.18
CA ALA A 9 -7.10 19.37 -10.81
C ALA A 9 -6.48 20.39 -9.83
N GLU A 10 -7.27 20.88 -8.87
CA GLU A 10 -6.91 22.09 -8.12
C GLU A 10 -6.68 21.85 -6.62
N ALA A 11 -7.32 20.83 -6.04
CA ALA A 11 -7.38 20.68 -4.58
C ALA A 11 -6.94 19.30 -4.07
N TYR A 12 -6.88 18.28 -4.94
CA TYR A 12 -6.48 16.95 -4.52
C TYR A 12 -4.98 16.89 -4.22
N ASP A 13 -4.65 16.67 -2.95
CA ASP A 13 -3.26 16.53 -2.51
C ASP A 13 -2.76 15.09 -2.74
N TRP A 14 -2.13 14.88 -3.90
CA TRP A 14 -1.45 13.63 -4.21
C TRP A 14 -0.28 13.33 -3.25
N ARG A 15 0.42 14.36 -2.75
CA ARG A 15 1.60 14.16 -1.89
C ARG A 15 1.21 13.62 -0.52
N ALA A 16 0.03 13.95 -0.02
CA ALA A 16 -0.53 13.32 1.18
C ALA A 16 -0.72 11.80 1.00
N VAL A 17 -1.27 11.38 -0.14
CA VAL A 17 -1.49 9.94 -0.44
C VAL A 17 -0.17 9.21 -0.67
N GLU A 18 0.75 9.83 -1.40
CA GLU A 18 2.10 9.32 -1.61
C GLU A 18 2.85 9.12 -0.29
N ALA A 19 2.82 10.12 0.61
CA ALA A 19 3.44 10.02 1.92
C ALA A 19 2.84 8.87 2.75
N ARG A 20 1.51 8.69 2.70
CA ARG A 20 0.82 7.57 3.36
C ARG A 20 1.27 6.22 2.80
N LEU A 21 1.35 6.08 1.49
CA LEU A 21 1.81 4.84 0.84
C LEU A 21 3.28 4.55 1.18
N ASN A 22 4.13 5.57 1.17
CA ASN A 22 5.57 5.45 1.46
C ASN A 22 5.90 5.20 2.94
N ALA A 23 4.92 5.30 3.86
CA ALA A 23 5.08 4.89 5.24
C ALA A 23 5.24 3.35 5.40
N VAL A 24 4.87 2.59 4.37
CA VAL A 24 5.07 1.14 4.30
C VAL A 24 6.26 0.83 3.38
N PRO A 25 7.22 -0.02 3.79
CA PRO A 25 8.31 -0.45 2.92
C PRO A 25 7.78 -1.14 1.66
N GLN A 26 8.26 -0.68 0.50
CA GLN A 26 7.87 -1.14 -0.82
C GLN A 26 9.06 -1.74 -1.56
N TYR A 27 8.81 -2.78 -2.34
CA TYR A 27 9.84 -3.53 -3.06
C TYR A 27 9.38 -3.85 -4.47
N LEU A 28 10.35 -3.97 -5.38
CA LEU A 28 10.19 -4.61 -6.66
C LEU A 28 10.88 -5.98 -6.60
N VAL A 29 10.15 -7.04 -6.87
CA VAL A 29 10.65 -8.41 -6.84
C VAL A 29 10.55 -8.99 -8.24
N ASN A 30 11.61 -9.62 -8.73
CA ASN A 30 11.54 -10.37 -9.98
C ASN A 30 11.09 -11.80 -9.69
N VAL A 31 9.97 -12.21 -10.29
CA VAL A 31 9.44 -13.57 -10.21
C VAL A 31 9.26 -14.08 -11.63
N ASN A 32 10.05 -15.08 -12.03
CA ASN A 32 10.01 -15.68 -13.36
C ASN A 32 10.08 -14.66 -14.51
N GLY A 33 10.92 -13.63 -14.37
CA GLY A 33 11.07 -12.58 -15.37
C GLY A 33 10.06 -11.44 -15.28
N LEU A 34 9.04 -11.53 -14.41
CA LEU A 34 8.09 -10.45 -14.17
C LEU A 34 8.51 -9.62 -12.94
N THR A 35 8.56 -8.31 -13.11
CA THR A 35 8.74 -7.38 -11.99
C THR A 35 7.40 -7.13 -11.30
N ILE A 36 7.30 -7.55 -10.04
CA ILE A 36 6.11 -7.41 -9.19
C ILE A 36 6.39 -6.38 -8.10
N HIS A 37 5.51 -5.38 -7.97
CA HIS A 37 5.52 -4.44 -6.84
C HIS A 37 4.80 -5.04 -5.63
N VAL A 38 5.42 -4.99 -4.47
CA VAL A 38 4.85 -5.49 -3.21
C VAL A 38 5.11 -4.53 -2.06
N LEU A 39 4.17 -4.48 -1.13
CA LEU A 39 4.35 -3.89 0.20
C LEU A 39 4.75 -5.01 1.14
N HIS A 40 5.84 -4.83 1.89
CA HIS A 40 6.29 -5.84 2.85
C HIS A 40 6.53 -5.22 4.23
N ALA A 41 5.60 -5.47 5.13
CA ALA A 41 5.67 -5.09 6.52
C ALA A 41 6.12 -6.26 7.39
N ARG A 42 7.34 -6.16 7.95
CA ARG A 42 7.88 -7.19 8.83
C ARG A 42 7.34 -7.07 10.24
N SER A 43 6.89 -8.19 10.79
CA SER A 43 6.56 -8.33 12.21
C SER A 43 7.83 -8.27 13.06
N PRO A 44 7.79 -7.65 14.25
CA PRO A 44 8.88 -7.73 15.22
C PRO A 44 8.95 -9.08 15.94
N HIS A 45 7.87 -9.88 15.89
CA HIS A 45 7.77 -11.15 16.62
C HIS A 45 8.49 -12.29 15.90
N PRO A 46 9.44 -12.98 16.56
CA PRO A 46 10.06 -14.18 16.02
C PRO A 46 9.01 -15.26 15.72
N GLY A 47 9.07 -15.86 14.53
CA GLY A 47 8.13 -16.92 14.13
C GLY A 47 6.72 -16.46 13.76
N ALA A 48 6.51 -15.15 13.56
CA ALA A 48 5.24 -14.63 13.06
C ALA A 48 4.83 -15.34 11.75
N MET A 49 3.57 -15.80 11.69
CA MET A 49 3.02 -16.43 10.50
C MET A 49 3.01 -15.43 9.33
N PRO A 50 3.64 -15.73 8.18
CA PRO A 50 3.57 -14.87 7.02
C PRO A 50 2.15 -14.82 6.47
N GLN A 51 1.70 -13.62 6.12
CA GLN A 51 0.40 -13.40 5.49
C GLN A 51 0.60 -12.79 4.10
N LEU A 52 -0.09 -13.35 3.10
CA LEU A 52 -0.17 -12.79 1.76
C LEU A 52 -1.55 -12.16 1.57
N LEU A 53 -1.55 -10.88 1.21
CA LEU A 53 -2.76 -10.12 0.95
C LEU A 53 -2.72 -9.64 -0.49
N THR A 54 -3.83 -9.80 -1.20
CA THR A 54 -3.99 -9.41 -2.61
C THR A 54 -5.19 -8.49 -2.74
N HIS A 55 -5.03 -7.40 -3.48
CA HIS A 55 -6.16 -6.56 -3.86
C HIS A 55 -6.91 -7.15 -5.07
N GLY A 56 -8.15 -6.71 -5.27
CA GLY A 56 -8.95 -7.03 -6.45
C GLY A 56 -8.94 -5.92 -7.51
N TRP A 57 -9.87 -6.01 -8.44
CA TRP A 57 -10.24 -4.91 -9.34
C TRP A 57 -11.55 -4.26 -8.86
N PRO A 58 -11.71 -2.92 -8.92
CA PRO A 58 -10.81 -1.88 -9.44
C PRO A 58 -9.80 -1.36 -8.39
N GLY A 59 -9.46 -2.19 -7.40
CA GLY A 59 -8.61 -1.84 -6.27
C GLY A 59 -7.11 -1.81 -6.57
N SER A 60 -6.33 -1.53 -5.53
CA SER A 60 -4.87 -1.52 -5.57
C SER A 60 -4.30 -1.69 -4.16
N VAL A 61 -2.99 -1.81 -4.05
CA VAL A 61 -2.27 -1.87 -2.76
C VAL A 61 -2.64 -0.76 -1.77
N LEU A 62 -3.18 0.38 -2.24
CA LEU A 62 -3.64 1.47 -1.39
C LEU A 62 -4.71 1.05 -0.39
N GLU A 63 -5.57 0.08 -0.73
CA GLU A 63 -6.62 -0.43 0.18
C GLU A 63 -6.03 -1.22 1.37
N LEU A 64 -4.81 -1.74 1.20
CA LEU A 64 -4.14 -2.57 2.20
C LEU A 64 -3.30 -1.74 3.18
N VAL A 65 -2.98 -0.48 2.86
CA VAL A 65 -2.11 0.37 3.70
C VAL A 65 -2.69 0.52 5.10
N ASP A 66 -3.99 0.81 5.21
CA ASP A 66 -4.66 1.02 6.49
C ASP A 66 -4.82 -0.31 7.29
N LEU A 67 -4.83 -1.46 6.60
CA LEU A 67 -4.85 -2.80 7.23
C LEU A 67 -3.47 -3.22 7.76
N ILE A 68 -2.39 -2.87 7.04
CA ILE A 68 -1.03 -3.26 7.38
C ILE A 68 -0.51 -2.52 8.62
N MET A 69 -0.89 -1.24 8.79
CA MET A 69 -0.33 -0.39 9.85
C MET A 69 -0.54 -0.93 11.28
N PRO A 70 -1.74 -1.39 11.69
CA PRO A 70 -1.95 -2.01 12.99
C PRO A 70 -1.13 -3.29 13.19
N LEU A 71 -0.98 -4.11 12.14
CA LEU A 71 -0.24 -5.38 12.21
C LEU A 71 1.26 -5.20 12.49
N ARG A 72 1.80 -3.99 12.25
CA ARG A 72 3.19 -3.63 12.62
C ARG A 72 3.34 -3.20 14.07
N LEU A 73 2.24 -2.79 14.71
CA LEU A 73 2.24 -2.09 16.00
C LEU A 73 1.73 -2.92 17.17
N VAL A 74 1.27 -4.16 16.93
CA VAL A 74 0.94 -5.09 18.02
C VAL A 74 2.25 -5.54 18.67
N ARG A 75 2.61 -4.85 19.77
CA ARG A 75 3.58 -5.34 20.74
C ARG A 75 3.06 -6.60 21.42
#